data_AF-A0A556BG22-F1
#
_entry.id   AF-A0A556BG22-F1
#
_cell.length_a   1.000
_cell.length_b   1.000
_cell.length_c   1.000
_cell.angle_alpha   90.00
_cell.angle_beta   90.00
_cell.angle_gamma   90.00
#
_symmetry.space_group_name_H-M   'P 1'
#
loop_
_entity.id
_entity.type
_entity.pdbx_description
1 polymer ?
#
loop_
_entity_poly.entity_id
_entity_poly.type
_entity_poly.pdbx_seq_one_letter_code
_entity_poly.pdbx_strand_id
1 'polypeptide(L)' 'MILAKKVRLIPTPEQEQVLRNHAGAARFAYNYCKRMSDRYYKLFGKSVSQLALQKRFT' A
#
# COMPACT_ATOMS: atom_id res chain seq x y z
N MET A 1 -11.23 21.53 12.05
CA MET A 1 -12.02 20.44 11.41
C MET A 1 -11.68 20.45 9.92
N ILE A 2 -11.22 19.34 9.34
CA ILE A 2 -10.95 19.29 7.89
C ILE A 2 -12.29 19.08 7.16
N LEU A 3 -12.69 20.03 6.32
CA LEU A 3 -13.85 19.90 5.44
C LEU A 3 -13.45 19.12 4.19
N ALA A 4 -14.16 18.04 3.87
CA ALA A 4 -13.94 17.24 2.68
C ALA A 4 -15.22 17.16 1.83
N LYS A 5 -15.07 17.29 0.51
CA LYS A 5 -16.17 17.12 -0.46
C LYS A 5 -16.03 15.78 -1.16
N LYS A 6 -17.00 14.88 -0.97
CA LYS A 6 -17.07 13.59 -1.67
C LYS A 6 -17.78 13.76 -3.00
N VAL A 7 -17.13 13.38 -4.09
CA VAL A 7 -17.70 13.41 -5.45
C VAL A 7 -17.58 12.02 -6.06
N ARG A 8 -18.62 11.57 -6.77
CA ARG A 8 -18.62 10.30 -7.51
C ARG A 8 -17.89 10.49 -8.84
N LEU A 9 -16.94 9.60 -9.14
CA LEU A 9 -16.32 9.51 -10.46
C LEU A 9 -17.15 8.59 -11.36
N ILE A 10 -17.20 8.91 -12.66
CA ILE A 10 -17.81 8.08 -13.71
C ILE A 10 -16.71 7.76 -14.73
N PRO A 11 -15.83 6.78 -14.43
CA PRO A 11 -14.68 6.48 -15.27
C PRO A 11 -15.09 5.76 -16.56
N THR A 12 -14.30 5.93 -17.63
CA THR A 12 -14.36 5.02 -18.79
C THR A 12 -13.85 3.62 -18.41
N PRO A 13 -14.13 2.57 -19.20
CA PRO A 13 -13.61 1.23 -18.92
C PRO A 13 -12.08 1.18 -18.74
N GLU A 14 -11.32 1.93 -19.54
CA GLU A 14 -9.86 2.01 -19.45
C GLU A 14 -9.41 2.67 -18.15
N GLN A 15 -10.08 3.76 -17.76
CA GLN A 15 -9.81 4.46 -16.50
C GLN A 15 -10.12 3.56 -15.29
N GLU A 16 -11.21 2.80 -15.35
CA GLU A 16 -11.57 1.86 -14.30
C GLU A 16 -10.51 0.77 -14.15
N GLN A 17 -10.00 0.22 -15.26
CA GLN A 17 -8.93 -0.76 -15.23
C GLN A 17 -7.66 -0.20 -14.59
N VAL A 18 -7.26 1.01 -14.96
CA VAL A 18 -6.07 1.69 -14.39
C VAL A 18 -6.26 1.93 -12.89
N LEU A 19 -7.43 2.43 -12.47
CA LEU A 19 -7.73 2.64 -11.05
C LEU A 19 -7.65 1.34 -10.24
N ARG A 20 -8.22 0.25 -10.78
CA ARG A 20 -8.16 -1.08 -10.16
C ARG A 20 -6.71 -1.59 -10.08
N ASN A 21 -5.91 -1.39 -11.12
CA ASN A 21 -4.50 -1.77 -11.13
C ASN A 21 -3.70 -1.01 -10.06
N HIS A 22 -3.90 0.30 -9.93
CA HIS A 22 -3.24 1.10 -8.88
C HIS A 22 -3.65 0.65 -7.48
N ALA A 23 -4.95 0.43 -7.25
CA ALA A 23 -5.43 -0.08 -5.96
C ALA A 23 -4.84 -1.46 -5.63
N GLY A 24 -4.75 -2.34 -6.63
CA GLY A 24 -4.13 -3.65 -6.52
C GLY A 24 -2.64 -3.59 -6.18
N ALA A 25 -1.89 -2.74 -6.90
CA ALA A 25 -0.45 -2.54 -6.67
C ALA A 25 -0.18 -1.98 -5.27
N ALA A 26 -0.95 -0.99 -4.81
CA ALA A 26 -0.85 -0.44 -3.47
C ALA A 26 -1.12 -1.50 -2.39
N ARG A 27 -2.17 -2.33 -2.58
CA ARG A 27 -2.50 -3.43 -1.67
C ARG A 27 -1.40 -4.48 -1.64
N PHE A 28 -0.84 -4.83 -2.79
CA PHE A 28 0.27 -5.79 -2.89
C PHE A 28 1.50 -5.30 -2.13
N ALA A 29 1.92 -4.05 -2.38
CA ALA A 29 3.07 -3.44 -1.71
C ALA A 29 2.88 -3.41 -0.19
N TYR A 30 1.69 -3.01 0.29
CA TYR A 30 1.36 -3.01 1.71
C TYR A 30 1.48 -4.41 2.32
N ASN A 31 0.83 -5.41 1.72
CA ASN A 31 0.83 -6.78 2.24
C ASN A 31 2.22 -7.39 2.27
N TYR A 32 3.04 -7.13 1.23
CA TYR A 32 4.43 -7.57 1.20
C TYR A 32 5.22 -6.99 2.38
N CYS A 33 5.20 -5.67 2.54
CA CYS A 33 5.93 -4.97 3.59
C CYS A 33 5.44 -5.36 4.99
N LYS A 34 4.13 -5.52 5.18
CA LYS A 34 3.52 -5.95 6.44
C LYS A 34 4.01 -7.34 6.84
N ARG A 35 3.95 -8.31 5.91
CA ARG A 35 4.43 -9.68 6.16
C ARG A 35 5.92 -9.72 6.51
N MET A 36 6.72 -8.90 5.83
CA MET A 36 8.16 -8.78 6.11
C MET A 36 8.42 -8.21 7.51
N SER A 37 7.72 -7.14 7.87
CA SER A 37 7.83 -6.52 9.19
C SER A 37 7.42 -7.49 10.31
N ASP A 38 6.29 -8.21 10.13
CA ASP A 38 5.80 -9.18 11.11
C ASP A 38 6.78 -10.34 11.30
N ARG A 39 7.37 -10.85 10.20
CA ARG A 39 8.40 -11.90 10.26
C ARG A 39 9.65 -11.40 10.99
N TYR A 40 10.10 -10.18 10.69
CA TYR A 40 11.29 -9.61 11.31
C TYR A 40 11.08 -9.41 12.82
N TYR A 41 9.91 -8.92 13.23
CA TYR A 41 9.58 -8.77 14.64
C TYR A 41 9.57 -10.12 15.36
N LYS A 42 8.98 -11.16 14.76
CA LYS A 42 8.98 -12.52 15.35
C LYS A 42 10.38 -13.10 15.55
N LEU A 43 11.33 -12.77 14.67
CA LEU A 43 12.70 -13.31 14.73
C LEU A 43 13.62 -12.49 15.64
N PHE A 44 13.44 -11.17 15.70
CA PHE A 44 14.41 -10.26 16.31
C PHE A 44 13.84 -9.40 17.45
N GLY A 45 12.53 -9.45 17.70
CA GLY A 45 11.85 -8.66 18.73
C GLY A 45 11.84 -7.14 18.46
N LYS A 46 12.18 -6.70 17.25
CA LYS A 46 12.32 -5.29 16.86
C LYS A 46 11.54 -4.99 15.58
N SER A 47 11.07 -3.75 15.43
CA SER A 47 10.42 -3.28 14.21
C SER A 47 11.43 -2.90 13.14
N VAL A 48 11.09 -3.13 11.86
CA VAL A 48 11.87 -2.60 10.72
C VAL A 48 11.38 -1.20 10.39
N SER A 49 12.30 -0.28 10.10
CA SER A 49 11.92 1.06 9.64
C SER A 49 11.28 1.03 8.26
N GLN A 50 10.36 1.96 8.01
CA GLN A 50 9.71 2.10 6.70
C GLN A 50 10.73 2.26 5.56
N LEU A 51 11.77 3.07 5.77
CA LEU A 51 12.81 3.30 4.76
C LEU A 51 13.55 2.01 4.38
N ALA A 52 13.85 1.15 5.36
CA ALA A 52 14.49 -0.13 5.11
C ALA A 52 13.56 -1.11 4.38
N LEU A 53 12.26 -1.09 4.67
CA LEU A 53 11.26 -1.88 3.92
C LEU A 53 11.13 -1.40 2.47
N GLN A 54 11.11 -0.08 2.25
CA GLN A 54 11.05 0.52 0.91
C GLN A 54 12.28 0.12 0.07
N LYS A 55 13.50 0.32 0.59
CA LYS A 55 14.76 -0.06 -0.09
C LYS A 55 14.87 -1.54 -0.46
N ARG A 56 14.06 -2.41 0.17
CA ARG A 56 14.02 -3.84 -0.14
C ARG A 56 12.94 -4.18 -1.16
N PHE A 57 11.87 -3.39 -1.20
CA PHE A 57 10.74 -3.60 -2.10
C PHE A 57 11.01 -3.03 -3.50
N THR A 58 11.69 -1.89 -3.57
CA THR A 58 12.14 -1.22 -4.81
C THR A 58 13.65 -1.34 -4.95
#